data_AF-A0A259HJL9-F1
#
_entry.id   AF-A0A259HJL9-F1
#
_cell.length_a   1.000
_cell.length_b   1.000
_cell.length_c   1.000
_cell.angle_alpha   90.00
_cell.angle_beta   90.00
_cell.angle_gamma   90.00
#
_symmetry.space_group_name_H-M   'P 1'
#
loop_
_entity.id
_entity.type
_entity.pdbx_description
1 polymer ?
#
loop_
_entity_poly.entity_id
_entity_poly.type
_entity_poly.pdbx_seq_one_letter_code
_entity_poly.pdbx_strand_id
1 'polypeptide(L)'
;SCQYCGTHENLTFDHIVPRRLGGRTSWENVAAACAPCNLRKGGRTPEQARMRLMNRAIRPTTWQLQERGRAFPPNYLHETWRDWLYWDVELES
;
A
#
# COMPACT_ATOMS: atom_id res chain seq x y z
N SER A 1 -3.18 6.34 -4.37
CA SER A 1 -4.57 6.23 -4.84
C SER A 1 -5.07 4.80 -4.72
N CYS A 2 -6.40 4.64 -4.71
CA CYS A 2 -7.10 3.36 -4.79
C CYS A 2 -6.68 2.61 -6.05
N GLN A 3 -6.19 1.39 -5.89
CA GLN A 3 -5.69 0.57 -6.99
C GLN A 3 -6.80 0.02 -7.90
N TYR A 4 -8.08 0.26 -7.58
CA TYR A 4 -9.21 -0.20 -8.41
C TYR A 4 -9.86 0.93 -9.22
N CYS A 5 -9.97 2.15 -8.66
CA CYS A 5 -10.66 3.26 -9.30
C CYS A 5 -9.86 4.57 -9.39
N GLY A 6 -8.68 4.64 -8.77
CA GLY A 6 -7.80 5.81 -8.87
C GLY A 6 -8.08 6.94 -7.88
N THR A 7 -9.18 6.91 -7.10
CA THR A 7 -9.44 7.96 -6.10
C THR A 7 -8.33 8.05 -5.03
N HIS A 8 -8.16 9.22 -4.44
CA HIS A 8 -7.23 9.46 -3.34
C HIS A 8 -7.91 9.51 -1.96
N GLU A 9 -9.23 9.42 -1.91
CA GLU A 9 -10.03 9.59 -0.70
C GLU A 9 -10.38 8.26 -0.02
N ASN A 10 -10.53 8.30 1.30
CA ASN A 10 -11.03 7.19 2.14
C ASN A 10 -10.32 5.85 1.86
N LEU A 11 -8.99 5.92 1.73
CA LEU A 11 -8.16 4.77 1.43
C LEU A 11 -8.02 3.86 2.66
N THR A 12 -8.14 2.57 2.40
CA THR A 12 -7.97 1.47 3.34
C THR A 12 -6.97 0.47 2.76
N PHE A 13 -6.51 -0.46 3.60
CA PHE A 13 -5.74 -1.61 3.15
C PHE A 13 -6.69 -2.74 2.72
N ASP A 14 -6.51 -3.26 1.50
CA ASP A 14 -7.20 -4.45 0.99
C ASP A 14 -6.19 -5.56 0.68
N HIS A 15 -6.53 -6.79 1.05
CA HIS A 15 -5.75 -7.97 0.69
C HIS A 15 -6.19 -8.49 -0.67
N ILE A 16 -5.31 -8.49 -1.66
CA ILE A 16 -5.56 -8.98 -3.02
C ILE A 16 -6.14 -10.41 -2.95
N VAL A 17 -5.40 -11.33 -2.36
CA VAL A 17 -5.91 -12.62 -1.90
C VAL A 17 -6.48 -12.42 -0.49
N PRO A 18 -7.80 -12.60 -0.27
CA PRO A 18 -8.43 -12.45 1.04
C PRO A 18 -7.83 -13.37 2.10
N ARG A 19 -7.80 -12.92 3.36
CA ARG A 19 -7.30 -13.73 4.50
C ARG A 19 -8.02 -15.08 4.63
N ARG A 20 -9.33 -15.12 4.36
CA ARG A 20 -10.14 -16.36 4.37
C ARG A 20 -9.70 -17.40 3.33
N LEU A 21 -8.94 -16.98 2.33
CA LEU A 21 -8.34 -17.84 1.31
C LEU A 21 -6.83 -18.05 1.55
N GLY A 22 -6.34 -17.74 2.76
CA GLY A 22 -4.93 -17.90 3.14
C GLY A 22 -4.03 -16.72 2.77
N GLY A 23 -4.58 -15.61 2.27
CA GLY A 23 -3.81 -14.43 1.92
C GLY A 23 -3.11 -13.80 3.13
N ARG A 24 -1.79 -13.57 3.01
CA ARG A 24 -0.96 -12.99 4.07
C ARG A 24 -0.88 -11.48 3.94
N THR A 25 -0.56 -10.79 5.04
CA THR A 25 -0.20 -9.36 4.99
C THR A 25 1.25 -9.27 4.50
N SER A 26 1.44 -9.03 3.20
CA SER A 26 2.75 -8.81 2.58
C SER A 26 2.65 -7.75 1.49
N TRP A 27 3.79 -7.20 1.07
CA TRP A 27 3.87 -6.20 0.00
C TRP A 27 3.24 -6.66 -1.31
N GLU A 28 3.33 -7.95 -1.61
CA GLU A 28 2.81 -8.57 -2.83
C GLU A 28 1.31 -8.88 -2.75
N ASN A 29 0.69 -8.73 -1.59
CA ASN A 29 -0.70 -9.10 -1.35
C ASN A 29 -1.55 -7.98 -0.74
N VAL A 30 -0.98 -6.82 -0.40
CA VAL A 30 -1.73 -5.67 0.13
C VAL A 30 -1.72 -4.53 -0.88
N ALA A 31 -2.88 -3.94 -1.12
CA ALA A 31 -3.06 -2.80 -1.99
C ALA A 31 -3.90 -1.71 -1.30
N ALA A 32 -3.70 -0.45 -1.70
CA ALA A 32 -4.56 0.65 -1.28
C ALA A 32 -5.90 0.55 -2.02
N ALA A 33 -7.02 0.59 -1.30
CA ALA A 33 -8.37 0.57 -1.86
C ALA A 33 -9.28 1.54 -1.11
N CYS A 34 -10.10 2.31 -1.83
CA CYS A 34 -11.12 3.13 -1.17
C CYS A 34 -12.21 2.25 -0.55
N ALA A 35 -12.90 2.74 0.48
CA ALA A 35 -13.94 1.99 1.17
C ALA A 35 -15.02 1.38 0.23
N PRO A 36 -15.57 2.09 -0.78
CA PRO A 36 -16.52 1.51 -1.73
C PRO A 36 -15.94 0.36 -2.56
N CYS A 37 -14.70 0.49 -3.04
CA CYS A 37 -14.05 -0.58 -3.82
C CYS A 37 -13.72 -1.78 -2.93
N ASN A 38 -13.21 -1.55 -1.72
CA ASN A 38 -12.90 -2.61 -0.77
C ASN A 38 -14.18 -3.40 -0.41
N LEU A 39 -15.28 -2.70 -0.13
CA LEU A 39 -16.59 -3.32 0.09
C LEU A 39 -17.10 -4.08 -1.14
N ARG A 40 -16.96 -3.50 -2.34
CA ARG A 40 -17.36 -4.14 -3.61
C ARG A 40 -16.58 -5.43 -3.88
N LYS A 41 -15.30 -5.50 -3.53
CA LYS A 41 -14.50 -6.72 -3.61
C LYS A 41 -14.98 -7.75 -2.57
N GLY A 42 -15.31 -7.32 -1.36
CA GLY A 42 -16.11 -8.10 -0.41
C GLY A 42 -15.53 -9.47 -0.07
N GLY A 43 -14.22 -9.55 0.15
CA GLY A 43 -13.54 -10.79 0.51
C GLY A 43 -13.42 -11.82 -0.62
N ARG A 44 -13.60 -11.41 -1.88
CA ARG A 44 -13.25 -12.17 -3.10
C ARG A 44 -11.87 -11.75 -3.62
N THR A 45 -11.29 -12.53 -4.53
CA THR A 45 -10.12 -12.08 -5.30
C THR A 45 -10.52 -11.00 -6.33
N PRO A 46 -9.58 -10.20 -6.84
CA PRO A 46 -9.89 -9.18 -7.83
C PRO A 46 -10.52 -9.78 -9.10
N GLU A 47 -10.08 -10.96 -9.53
CA GLU A 47 -10.63 -11.70 -10.68
C GLU A 47 -12.09 -12.11 -10.42
N GLN A 48 -12.35 -12.69 -9.25
CA GLN A 48 -13.71 -13.08 -8.84
C GLN A 48 -14.65 -11.86 -8.71
N ALA A 49 -14.13 -10.71 -8.30
CA ALA A 49 -14.88 -9.47 -8.22
C ALA A 49 -14.96 -8.71 -9.55
N ARG A 50 -14.28 -9.17 -10.60
CA ARG A 50 -14.11 -8.46 -11.88
C ARG A 50 -13.54 -7.05 -11.68
N MET A 51 -12.60 -6.93 -10.74
CA MET A 51 -11.92 -5.69 -10.40
C MET A 51 -10.45 -5.86 -10.73
N ARG A 52 -9.96 -5.15 -11.75
CA ARG A 52 -8.53 -5.20 -12.09
C ARG A 52 -7.76 -4.20 -11.25
N LEU A 53 -6.60 -4.60 -10.72
CA LEU A 53 -5.66 -3.65 -10.14
C LEU A 53 -5.03 -2.79 -11.24
N MET A 54 -4.81 -1.51 -10.94
CA MET A 54 -4.08 -0.59 -11.80
C MET A 54 -2.59 -0.94 -11.87
N ASN A 55 -2.00 -1.29 -10.72
CA ASN A 55 -0.61 -1.73 -10.62
C ASN A 55 -0.53 -3.07 -9.91
N ARG A 56 0.43 -3.89 -10.30
CA ARG A 56 0.73 -5.14 -9.60
C ARG A 56 1.33 -4.82 -8.23
N ALA A 57 0.85 -5.49 -7.19
CA ALA A 57 1.47 -5.44 -5.88
C ALA A 57 2.81 -6.18 -5.92
N ILE A 58 3.88 -5.45 -5.64
CA ILE A 58 5.26 -5.94 -5.61
C ILE A 58 5.93 -5.43 -4.34
N ARG A 59 6.92 -6.17 -3.84
CA ARG A 59 7.84 -5.63 -2.82
C ARG A 59 8.69 -4.55 -3.47
N PRO A 60 8.62 -3.29 -3.01
CA PRO A 60 9.50 -2.25 -3.50
C PRO A 60 10.94 -2.51 -3.05
N THR A 61 11.92 -2.00 -3.80
CA THR A 61 13.31 -1.98 -3.36
C THR A 61 13.54 -0.87 -2.33
N THR A 62 14.63 -0.95 -1.56
CA THR A 62 15.02 0.10 -0.62
C THR A 62 15.13 1.46 -1.30
N TRP A 63 15.73 1.51 -2.49
CA TRP A 63 15.86 2.74 -3.28
C TRP A 63 14.50 3.34 -3.66
N GLN A 64 13.54 2.52 -4.10
CA GLN A 64 12.17 2.98 -4.43
C GLN A 64 11.44 3.52 -3.20
N LEU A 65 11.67 2.94 -2.02
CA LEU A 65 11.11 3.44 -0.76
C LEU A 65 11.70 4.81 -0.41
N GLN A 66 13.03 4.96 -0.46
CA GLN A 66 13.72 6.22 -0.19
C GLN A 66 13.30 7.33 -1.18
N GLU A 67 13.26 7.02 -2.49
CA GLU A 67 12.85 7.97 -3.53
C GLU A 67 11.43 8.49 -3.29
N ARG A 68 10.48 7.60 -2.98
CA ARG A 68 9.10 8.01 -2.64
C ARG A 68 9.00 8.71 -1.29
N GLY A 69 9.83 8.34 -0.31
CA GLY A 69 9.93 9.00 0.99
C GLY A 69 10.31 10.47 0.88
N ARG A 70 11.28 10.79 0.00
CA ARG A 70 11.76 12.16 -0.28
C ARG A 70 10.69 13.07 -0.90
N ALA A 71 9.65 12.51 -1.51
CA ALA A 71 8.57 13.29 -2.11
C ALA A 71 7.61 13.90 -1.06
N PHE A 72 7.72 13.50 0.21
CA PHE A 72 6.90 14.03 1.30
C PHE A 72 7.63 15.16 2.04
N PRO A 73 6.96 16.30 2.32
CA PRO A 73 7.59 17.39 3.05
C PRO A 73 7.90 17.00 4.51
N PRO A 74 8.78 17.75 5.20
CA PRO A 74 9.05 17.55 6.62
C PRO A 74 7.74 17.51 7.44
N ASN A 75 7.67 16.60 8.43
CA ASN A 75 6.50 16.37 9.29
C ASN A 75 5.22 15.83 8.62
N TYR A 76 5.27 15.44 7.34
CA TYR A 76 4.12 14.85 6.64
C TYR A 76 3.90 13.37 6.97
N LEU A 77 4.96 12.67 7.35
CA LEU A 77 4.92 11.26 7.72
C LEU A 77 4.85 11.10 9.23
N HIS A 78 4.06 10.11 9.68
CA HIS A 78 4.03 9.73 11.08
C HIS A 78 5.44 9.30 11.53
N GLU A 79 5.84 9.66 12.74
CA GLU A 79 7.22 9.51 13.23
C GLU A 79 7.77 8.08 13.12
N THR A 80 6.92 7.06 13.28
CA THR A 80 7.28 5.64 13.15
C THR A 80 7.69 5.21 11.74
N TRP A 81 7.43 6.03 10.72
CA TRP A 81 7.88 5.79 9.35
C TRP A 81 9.30 6.29 9.09
N ARG A 82 9.88 7.10 9.99
CA ARG A 82 11.24 7.61 9.82
C ARG A 82 12.26 6.46 9.79
N ASP A 83 12.10 5.48 10.67
CA ASP A 83 12.98 4.30 10.76
C ASP A 83 13.01 3.49 9.46
N TRP A 84 11.90 3.45 8.71
CA TRP A 84 11.80 2.64 7.50
C TRP A 84 12.23 3.38 6.22
N LEU A 85 12.20 4.71 6.24
CA LEU A 85 12.45 5.53 5.05
C LEU A 85 13.78 6.30 5.10
N TYR A 86 14.37 6.48 6.29
CA TYR A 86 15.52 7.36 6.50
C TYR A 86 16.69 6.73 7.30
N TRP A 87 16.74 5.39 7.39
CA TRP A 87 17.75 4.69 8.20
C TRP A 87 19.22 4.91 7.79
N ASP A 88 19.52 5.52 6.64
CA ASP A 88 20.90 5.85 6.23
C ASP A 88 21.38 7.24 6.68
N VAL A 89 20.59 7.97 7.47
CA VAL A 89 21.12 9.18 8.13
C VAL A 89 21.82 8.70 9.40
N GLU A 90 23.14 8.53 9.33
CA GLU A 90 23.98 8.48 10.52
C GLU A 90 23.55 9.64 11.43
N LEU A 91 23.03 9.31 12.62
CA LEU A 91 22.76 10.30 13.64
C LEU A 91 24.12 10.87 14.04
N GLU A 92 24.47 12.05 13.52
CA GLU A 92 25.57 12.82 14.06
C GLU A 92 25.21 13.31 15.48
N SER A 93 26.17 13.03 16.37
CA SER A 93 26.36 13.39 17.79
C SER A 93 25.47 12.74 18.84
#